data_AF-A0A5Q0LZ35-F1
#
_entry.id   AF-A0A5Q0LZ35-F1
#
_cell.length_a   1.000
_cell.length_b   1.000
_cell.length_c   1.000
_cell.angle_alpha   90.00
_cell.angle_beta   90.00
_cell.angle_gamma   90.00
#
_symmetry.space_group_name_H-M   'P 1'
#
loop_
_entity.id
_entity.type
_entity.pdbx_description
1 polymer ?
#
loop_
_entity_poly.entity_id
_entity_poly.type
_entity_poly.pdbx_seq_one_letter_code
_entity_poly.pdbx_strand_id
1 'polypeptide(L)'
;MDSIDLTVEELKKLDRVNATIIEFLQRPTWTIAVGAMLISGVQPAAYATKIPDEGSQLLNPAVAASLNQLRSACSVMEEWAESYEDDDGSRSDVPTEQAPIDFLLWCEEAYRGAIAPPELLHYFFRLAGFQKAGPAPQDVVARLLELEQHAAVERSRQPPLEIETSLPNAQQPSPGHFFKRMEVLVENRKIILPIAMEIAEALDKTWPTGIRQPRLVWNHLLEMAKSGNHFSLRFTDPDILEVPCGTHIWAPYTRDALDQFLRRNRVHLLGANGGNSQ
;
A
#
# COMPACT_ATOMS: atom_id res chain seq x y z
N MET A 1 -16.69 12.81 26.88
CA MET A 1 -15.44 12.01 26.77
C MET A 1 -15.89 10.57 26.89
N ASP A 2 -16.35 10.01 25.78
CA ASP A 2 -16.82 8.62 25.73
C ASP A 2 -15.77 7.85 24.94
N SER A 3 -14.82 7.27 25.66
CA SER A 3 -13.84 6.35 25.11
C SER A 3 -14.62 5.09 24.73
N ILE A 4 -14.92 4.92 23.44
CA ILE A 4 -15.66 3.76 22.94
C ILE A 4 -14.73 2.55 23.07
N ASP A 5 -14.90 1.71 24.09
CA ASP A 5 -14.16 0.46 24.22
C ASP A 5 -14.53 -0.48 23.07
N LEU A 6 -13.75 -0.41 21.98
CA LEU A 6 -13.85 -1.34 20.87
C LEU A 6 -13.40 -2.72 21.36
N THR A 7 -14.30 -3.67 21.22
CA THR A 7 -14.05 -5.07 21.58
C THR A 7 -12.94 -5.66 20.70
N VAL A 8 -12.23 -6.67 21.19
CA VAL A 8 -11.21 -7.43 20.43
C VAL A 8 -11.76 -7.94 19.09
N GLU A 9 -13.07 -8.20 19.02
CA GLU A 9 -13.74 -8.64 17.79
C GLU A 9 -13.87 -7.52 16.76
N GLU A 10 -14.18 -6.29 17.18
CA GLU A 10 -14.26 -5.12 16.30
C GLU A 10 -12.89 -4.72 15.76
N LEU A 11 -11.84 -4.90 16.56
CA LEU A 11 -10.46 -4.70 16.13
C LEU A 11 -10.03 -5.70 15.04
N LYS A 12 -10.37 -6.99 15.21
CA LYS A 12 -10.11 -8.01 14.18
C LYS A 12 -10.87 -7.74 12.88
N LYS A 13 -12.08 -7.17 12.95
CA LYS A 13 -12.86 -6.78 11.78
C LYS A 13 -12.15 -5.67 11.01
N LEU A 14 -11.67 -4.63 11.71
CA LEU A 14 -10.92 -3.53 11.09
C LEU A 14 -9.61 -3.99 10.44
N ASP A 15 -8.85 -4.88 11.08
CA ASP A 15 -7.62 -5.44 10.50
C ASP A 15 -7.87 -6.20 9.19
N ARG A 16 -8.96 -6.98 9.14
CA ARG A 16 -9.35 -7.71 7.93
C ARG A 16 -9.75 -6.76 6.80
N VAL A 17 -10.50 -5.71 7.12
CA VAL A 17 -10.91 -4.69 6.15
C VAL A 17 -9.68 -3.96 5.62
N ASN A 18 -8.78 -3.52 6.50
CA ASN A 18 -7.50 -2.92 6.13
C ASN A 18 -6.71 -3.79 5.16
N ALA A 19 -6.54 -5.07 5.50
CA ALA A 19 -5.81 -6.02 4.66
C ALA A 19 -6.46 -6.16 3.27
N THR A 20 -7.79 -6.23 3.23
CA THR A 20 -8.55 -6.31 1.96
C THR A 20 -8.35 -5.06 1.11
N ILE A 21 -8.51 -3.87 1.71
CA ILE A 21 -8.34 -2.60 1.01
C ILE A 21 -6.91 -2.46 0.48
N ILE A 22 -5.91 -2.75 1.30
CA ILE A 22 -4.50 -2.69 0.91
C ILE A 22 -4.20 -3.68 -0.23
N GLU A 23 -4.76 -4.89 -0.20
CA GLU A 23 -4.61 -5.87 -1.28
C GLU A 23 -5.13 -5.29 -2.61
N PHE A 24 -6.30 -4.66 -2.60
CA PHE A 24 -6.87 -4.06 -3.80
C PHE A 24 -6.08 -2.83 -4.27
N LEU A 25 -5.59 -1.99 -3.36
CA LEU A 25 -4.73 -0.84 -3.70
C LEU A 25 -3.38 -1.27 -4.30
N GLN A 26 -2.90 -2.48 -4.01
CA GLN A 26 -1.67 -3.02 -4.58
C GLN A 26 -1.83 -3.58 -5.99
N ARG A 27 -3.06 -3.72 -6.49
CA ARG A 27 -3.30 -4.24 -7.85
C ARG A 27 -2.87 -3.23 -8.90
N PRO A 28 -2.32 -3.68 -10.05
CA PRO A 28 -1.95 -2.78 -11.14
C PRO A 28 -3.18 -2.08 -11.72
N THR A 29 -4.30 -2.80 -11.82
CA THR A 29 -5.60 -2.30 -12.25
C THR A 29 -6.70 -3.00 -11.45
N TRP A 30 -7.85 -2.34 -11.37
CA TRP A 30 -9.13 -2.94 -11.01
C TRP A 30 -10.21 -2.48 -11.99
N THR A 31 -11.35 -3.15 -12.01
CA THR A 31 -12.52 -2.63 -12.72
C THR A 31 -13.10 -1.46 -11.93
N ILE A 32 -13.76 -0.53 -12.63
CA ILE A 32 -14.45 0.60 -11.98
C ILE A 32 -15.52 0.10 -11.00
N ALA A 33 -16.22 -0.97 -11.34
CA ALA A 33 -17.20 -1.61 -10.45
C ALA A 33 -16.57 -2.12 -9.14
N VAL A 34 -15.35 -2.67 -9.19
CA VAL A 34 -14.63 -3.06 -7.97
C VAL A 34 -14.28 -1.84 -7.12
N GLY A 35 -13.73 -0.77 -7.72
CA GLY A 35 -13.42 0.47 -7.02
C GLY A 35 -14.66 1.10 -6.36
N ALA A 36 -15.77 1.18 -7.10
CA ALA A 36 -17.04 1.71 -6.63
C ALA A 36 -17.61 0.90 -5.45
N MET A 37 -17.66 -0.44 -5.55
CA MET A 37 -18.12 -1.28 -4.43
C MET A 37 -17.28 -1.07 -3.17
N LEU A 38 -15.96 -1.02 -3.33
CA LEU A 38 -15.02 -0.88 -2.22
C LEU A 38 -15.22 0.43 -1.44
N ILE A 39 -15.31 1.57 -2.14
CA ILE A 39 -15.51 2.88 -1.48
C ILE A 39 -16.93 3.05 -0.93
N SER A 40 -17.90 2.30 -1.46
CA SER A 40 -19.28 2.25 -0.96
C SER A 40 -19.53 1.17 0.09
N GLY A 41 -18.49 0.45 0.56
CA GLY A 41 -18.61 -0.53 1.64
C GLY A 41 -19.21 -1.88 1.25
N VAL A 42 -19.22 -2.21 -0.04
CA VAL A 42 -19.67 -3.49 -0.59
C VAL A 42 -18.46 -4.40 -0.86
N GLN A 43 -18.57 -5.67 -0.52
CA GLN A 43 -17.55 -6.68 -0.79
C GLN A 43 -17.52 -7.01 -2.30
N PRO A 44 -16.42 -6.74 -3.02
CA PRO A 44 -16.33 -7.06 -4.43
C PRO A 44 -15.99 -8.55 -4.66
N ALA A 45 -16.48 -9.10 -5.77
CA ALA A 45 -15.87 -10.27 -6.39
C ALA A 45 -14.61 -9.85 -7.17
N ALA A 46 -13.61 -10.74 -7.26
CA ALA A 46 -12.24 -10.39 -7.69
C ALA A 46 -12.10 -9.80 -9.11
N TYR A 47 -13.17 -9.82 -9.93
CA TYR A 47 -13.22 -9.29 -11.30
C TYR A 47 -14.63 -8.78 -11.66
N ALA A 48 -15.37 -8.25 -10.69
CA ALA A 48 -16.73 -7.78 -10.93
C ALA A 48 -16.71 -6.63 -11.96
N THR A 49 -17.45 -6.75 -13.06
CA THR A 49 -17.58 -5.69 -14.07
C THR A 49 -18.85 -4.86 -13.89
N LYS A 50 -19.72 -5.26 -12.95
CA LYS A 50 -20.99 -4.63 -12.62
C LYS A 50 -21.24 -4.71 -11.11
N ILE A 51 -22.04 -3.79 -10.59
CA ILE A 51 -22.57 -3.88 -9.23
C ILE A 51 -23.65 -4.97 -9.22
N PRO A 52 -23.60 -5.93 -8.30
CA PRO A 52 -24.64 -6.94 -8.19
C PRO A 52 -25.90 -6.37 -7.53
N ASP A 53 -27.06 -6.94 -7.85
CA ASP A 53 -28.34 -6.57 -7.21
C ASP A 53 -28.35 -6.91 -5.71
N GLU A 54 -27.53 -7.89 -5.30
CA GLU A 54 -27.33 -8.33 -3.92
C GLU A 54 -25.84 -8.57 -3.65
N GLY A 55 -25.37 -8.23 -2.45
CA GLY A 55 -23.98 -8.41 -2.05
C GLY A 55 -23.80 -8.46 -0.55
N SER A 56 -22.56 -8.59 -0.09
CA SER A 56 -22.21 -8.55 1.33
C SER A 56 -21.51 -7.24 1.69
N GLN A 57 -21.57 -6.85 2.96
CA GLN A 57 -20.80 -5.69 3.45
C GLN A 57 -19.30 -6.00 3.48
N LEU A 58 -18.48 -5.00 3.16
CA LEU A 58 -17.02 -5.09 3.27
C LEU A 58 -16.59 -5.22 4.75
N LEU A 59 -17.21 -4.46 5.65
CA LEU A 59 -16.91 -4.49 7.09
C LEU A 59 -17.30 -5.80 7.77
N ASN A 60 -18.39 -6.41 7.30
CA ASN A 60 -18.88 -7.69 7.82
C ASN A 60 -19.47 -8.54 6.68
N PRO A 61 -18.66 -9.42 6.05
CA PRO A 61 -19.11 -10.22 4.92
C PRO A 61 -20.25 -11.21 5.23
N ALA A 62 -20.55 -11.46 6.50
CA ALA A 62 -21.70 -12.27 6.92
C ALA A 62 -23.04 -11.51 6.87
N VAL A 63 -23.00 -10.19 6.66
CA VAL A 63 -24.18 -9.32 6.58
C VAL A 63 -24.37 -8.85 5.15
N ALA A 64 -25.61 -8.84 4.70
CA ALA A 64 -25.98 -8.32 3.38
C ALA A 64 -25.66 -6.82 3.28
N ALA A 65 -25.14 -6.39 2.14
CA ALA A 65 -24.97 -4.99 1.80
C ALA A 65 -26.33 -4.28 1.85
N SER A 66 -26.34 -3.07 2.39
CA SER A 66 -27.56 -2.27 2.40
C SER A 66 -27.89 -1.77 1.00
N LEU A 67 -29.18 -1.50 0.75
CA LEU A 67 -29.62 -0.89 -0.51
C LEU A 67 -28.91 0.45 -0.78
N ASN A 68 -28.58 1.21 0.28
CA ASN A 68 -27.85 2.46 0.15
C ASN A 68 -26.41 2.25 -0.31
N GLN A 69 -25.73 1.20 0.17
CA GLN A 69 -24.37 0.86 -0.25
C GLN A 69 -24.34 0.43 -1.72
N LEU A 70 -25.30 -0.40 -2.15
CA LEU A 70 -25.43 -0.82 -3.54
C LEU A 70 -25.77 0.37 -4.46
N ARG A 71 -26.71 1.22 -4.06
CA ARG A 71 -27.05 2.45 -4.80
C ARG A 71 -25.87 3.42 -4.88
N SER A 72 -25.13 3.60 -3.79
CA SER A 72 -23.92 4.42 -3.77
C SER A 72 -22.90 3.88 -4.77
N ALA A 73 -22.69 2.56 -4.82
CA ALA A 73 -21.76 1.96 -5.77
C ALA A 73 -22.23 2.16 -7.23
N CYS A 74 -23.54 2.06 -7.51
CA CYS A 74 -24.08 2.38 -8.83
C CYS A 74 -23.87 3.85 -9.20
N SER A 75 -24.18 4.78 -8.27
CA SER A 75 -23.99 6.23 -8.47
C SER A 75 -22.55 6.56 -8.83
N VAL A 76 -21.58 5.99 -8.11
CA VAL A 76 -20.15 6.17 -8.42
C VAL A 76 -19.82 5.71 -9.84
N MET A 77 -20.37 4.59 -10.30
CA MET A 77 -20.14 4.11 -11.68
C MET A 77 -20.79 5.01 -12.73
N GLU A 78 -21.98 5.53 -12.44
CA GLU A 78 -22.68 6.48 -13.32
C GLU A 78 -21.89 7.79 -13.41
N GLU A 79 -21.51 8.38 -12.28
CA GLU A 79 -20.68 9.60 -12.20
C GLU A 79 -19.32 9.41 -12.89
N TRP A 80 -18.70 8.22 -12.77
CA TRP A 80 -17.49 7.90 -13.53
C TRP A 80 -17.76 7.97 -15.03
N ALA A 81 -18.82 7.33 -15.53
CA ALA A 81 -19.14 7.35 -16.95
C ALA A 81 -19.49 8.76 -17.46
N GLU A 82 -20.21 9.54 -16.67
CA GLU A 82 -20.55 10.94 -16.96
C GLU A 82 -19.30 11.83 -17.05
N SER A 83 -18.23 11.54 -16.31
CA SER A 83 -16.98 12.30 -16.39
C SER A 83 -16.22 12.19 -17.72
N TYR A 84 -16.68 11.30 -18.61
CA TYR A 84 -16.17 11.12 -19.98
C TYR A 84 -17.22 11.51 -21.05
N GLU A 85 -18.32 12.13 -20.65
CA GLU A 85 -19.24 12.80 -21.56
C GLU A 85 -18.74 14.22 -21.84
N ASP A 86 -18.55 14.55 -23.11
CA ASP A 86 -18.25 15.90 -23.55
C ASP A 86 -19.51 16.78 -23.48
N ASP A 87 -19.33 18.11 -23.46
CA ASP A 87 -20.43 19.11 -23.37
C ASP A 87 -21.47 18.99 -24.50
N ASP A 88 -21.13 18.34 -25.62
CA ASP A 88 -22.03 18.08 -26.75
C ASP A 88 -22.80 16.74 -26.63
N GLY A 89 -22.61 16.01 -25.53
CA GLY A 89 -23.21 14.69 -25.27
C GLY A 89 -22.51 13.55 -26.02
N SER A 90 -21.37 13.80 -26.67
CA SER A 90 -20.54 12.72 -27.21
C SER A 90 -19.79 12.02 -26.08
N ARG A 91 -19.89 10.68 -26.05
CA ARG A 91 -19.16 9.85 -25.08
C ARG A 91 -17.80 9.48 -25.64
N SER A 92 -16.74 9.90 -24.95
CA SER A 92 -15.43 9.29 -25.12
C SER A 92 -15.44 7.83 -24.65
N ASP A 93 -14.48 7.02 -25.08
CA ASP A 93 -14.34 5.62 -24.64
C ASP A 93 -14.15 5.57 -23.11
N VAL A 94 -15.21 5.23 -22.38
CA VAL A 94 -15.20 5.16 -20.91
C VAL A 94 -14.32 3.99 -20.46
N PRO A 95 -13.24 4.23 -19.69
CA PRO A 95 -12.41 3.14 -19.18
C PRO A 95 -13.22 2.23 -18.25
N THR A 96 -13.13 0.92 -18.50
CA THR A 96 -13.77 -0.11 -17.66
C THR A 96 -12.84 -0.63 -16.56
N GLU A 97 -11.54 -0.41 -16.73
CA GLU A 97 -10.48 -0.70 -15.75
C GLU A 97 -9.58 0.52 -15.58
N GLN A 98 -9.10 0.73 -14.35
CA GLN A 98 -8.22 1.83 -14.01
C GLN A 98 -7.23 1.40 -12.92
N ALA A 99 -6.06 2.05 -12.87
CA ALA A 99 -5.18 1.92 -11.71
C ALA A 99 -5.88 2.47 -10.44
N PRO A 100 -5.76 1.79 -9.28
CA PRO A 100 -6.44 2.21 -8.06
C PRO A 100 -6.18 3.67 -7.66
N ILE A 101 -4.95 4.14 -7.85
CA ILE A 101 -4.55 5.49 -7.48
C ILE A 101 -5.23 6.56 -8.34
N ASP A 102 -5.38 6.33 -9.64
CA ASP A 102 -6.00 7.28 -10.56
C ASP A 102 -7.50 7.36 -10.32
N PHE A 103 -8.14 6.22 -10.03
CA PHE A 103 -9.54 6.19 -9.60
C PHE A 103 -9.74 6.98 -8.30
N LEU A 104 -8.85 6.83 -7.31
CA LEU A 104 -8.93 7.61 -6.08
C LEU A 104 -8.69 9.11 -6.30
N LEU A 105 -7.77 9.50 -7.20
CA LEU A 105 -7.57 10.89 -7.57
C LEU A 105 -8.83 11.50 -8.19
N TRP A 106 -9.50 10.77 -9.07
CA TRP A 106 -10.81 11.17 -9.59
C TRP A 106 -11.84 11.32 -8.47
N CYS A 107 -11.94 10.34 -7.54
CA CYS A 107 -12.85 10.45 -6.40
C CYS A 107 -12.55 11.68 -5.52
N GLU A 108 -11.28 12.04 -5.34
CA GLU A 108 -10.89 13.20 -4.52
C GLU A 108 -11.40 14.51 -5.14
N GLU A 109 -11.40 14.60 -6.47
CA GLU A 109 -11.95 15.74 -7.20
C GLU A 109 -13.48 15.70 -7.24
N ALA A 110 -14.07 14.59 -7.66
CA ALA A 110 -15.51 14.42 -7.84
C ALA A 110 -16.31 14.64 -6.54
N TYR A 111 -15.78 14.15 -5.42
CA TYR A 111 -16.44 14.27 -4.11
C TYR A 111 -15.90 15.41 -3.25
N ARG A 112 -15.11 16.34 -3.82
CA ARG A 112 -14.59 17.49 -3.06
C ARG A 112 -15.75 18.38 -2.59
N GLY A 113 -16.00 18.36 -1.29
CA GLY A 113 -17.09 19.15 -0.69
C GLY A 113 -18.50 18.57 -0.93
N ALA A 114 -18.59 17.32 -1.39
CA ALA A 114 -19.86 16.62 -1.51
C ALA A 114 -20.53 16.45 -0.13
N ILE A 115 -21.86 16.61 -0.08
CA ILE A 115 -22.65 16.48 1.15
C ILE A 115 -22.72 15.03 1.61
N ALA A 116 -22.67 14.08 0.67
CA ALA A 116 -22.76 12.64 0.93
C ALA A 116 -21.74 11.86 0.08
N PRO A 117 -20.45 11.83 0.46
CA PRO A 117 -19.47 10.99 -0.19
C PRO A 117 -19.74 9.49 0.11
N PRO A 118 -19.21 8.56 -0.70
CA PRO A 118 -19.26 7.13 -0.42
C PRO A 118 -18.70 6.81 0.98
N GLU A 119 -19.36 5.88 1.67
CA GLU A 119 -19.18 5.61 3.10
C GLU A 119 -17.73 5.41 3.54
N LEU A 120 -16.94 4.69 2.74
CA LEU A 120 -15.54 4.36 3.05
C LEU A 120 -14.53 5.22 2.28
N LEU A 121 -14.95 6.20 1.49
CA LEU A 121 -14.04 6.95 0.63
C LEU A 121 -12.90 7.64 1.42
N HIS A 122 -13.23 8.30 2.53
CA HIS A 122 -12.22 8.95 3.37
C HIS A 122 -11.26 7.96 4.05
N TYR A 123 -11.74 6.75 4.34
CA TYR A 123 -10.91 5.69 4.89
C TYR A 123 -9.91 5.19 3.85
N PHE A 124 -10.34 5.04 2.59
CA PHE A 124 -9.48 4.72 1.46
C PHE A 124 -8.39 5.78 1.23
N PHE A 125 -8.73 7.06 1.26
CA PHE A 125 -7.73 8.13 1.11
C PHE A 125 -6.64 8.07 2.18
N ARG A 126 -7.01 7.78 3.43
CA ARG A 126 -6.03 7.62 4.50
C ARG A 126 -5.10 6.44 4.27
N LEU A 127 -5.65 5.28 3.91
CA LEU A 127 -4.85 4.07 3.67
C LEU A 127 -3.96 4.21 2.43
N ALA A 128 -4.40 4.98 1.43
CA ALA A 128 -3.62 5.30 0.24
C ALA A 128 -2.60 6.44 0.47
N GLY A 129 -2.57 7.07 1.66
CA GLY A 129 -1.57 8.06 2.03
C GLY A 129 -1.84 9.50 1.56
N PHE A 130 -3.08 9.83 1.21
CA PHE A 130 -3.46 11.20 0.82
C PHE A 130 -3.42 12.15 2.03
N GLN A 131 -2.47 13.08 2.05
CA GLN A 131 -2.22 14.01 3.17
C GLN A 131 -3.32 15.07 3.39
N LYS A 132 -4.29 15.20 2.49
CA LYS A 132 -5.40 16.17 2.57
C LYS A 132 -6.73 15.58 3.03
N ALA A 133 -6.79 14.29 3.38
CA ALA A 133 -7.98 13.70 3.98
C ALA A 133 -8.22 14.38 5.34
N GLY A 134 -9.36 15.05 5.50
CA GLY A 134 -9.73 15.78 6.71
C GLY A 134 -9.54 14.97 8.01
N PRO A 135 -9.42 15.64 9.16
CA PRO A 135 -9.07 14.98 10.41
C PRO A 135 -10.09 13.89 10.75
N ALA A 136 -9.62 12.64 10.88
CA ALA A 136 -10.39 11.65 11.64
C ALA A 136 -10.62 12.18 13.06
N PRO A 137 -11.64 11.65 13.76
CA PRO A 137 -11.65 11.70 15.21
C PRO A 137 -10.29 11.22 15.74
N GLN A 138 -9.54 12.13 16.37
CA GLN A 138 -8.16 11.91 16.86
C GLN A 138 -8.04 10.68 17.77
N ASP A 139 -9.17 10.28 18.38
CA ASP A 139 -9.30 9.13 19.25
C ASP A 139 -9.01 7.79 18.55
N VAL A 140 -9.26 7.67 17.24
CA VAL A 140 -9.06 6.41 16.50
C VAL A 140 -7.59 6.20 16.12
N VAL A 141 -6.87 7.28 15.79
CA VAL A 141 -5.46 7.22 15.36
C VAL A 141 -4.53 6.98 16.55
N ALA A 142 -4.78 7.66 17.68
CA ALA A 142 -4.01 7.42 18.91
C ALA A 142 -4.20 5.99 19.41
N ARG A 143 -5.45 5.47 19.38
CA ARG A 143 -5.75 4.10 19.79
C ARG A 143 -5.18 3.05 18.84
N LEU A 144 -5.12 3.30 17.53
CA LEU A 144 -4.47 2.42 16.56
C LEU A 144 -2.95 2.32 16.79
N LEU A 145 -2.30 3.42 17.19
CA LEU A 145 -0.87 3.43 17.51
C LEU A 145 -0.58 2.68 18.82
N GLU A 146 -1.42 2.85 19.84
CA GLU A 146 -1.35 2.08 21.10
C GLU A 146 -1.62 0.58 20.88
N LEU A 147 -2.53 0.23 19.97
CA LEU A 147 -2.83 -1.15 19.59
C LEU A 147 -1.71 -1.84 18.83
N GLU A 148 -1.00 -1.12 17.95
CA GLU A 148 0.16 -1.66 17.26
C GLU A 148 1.30 -1.96 18.24
N GLN A 149 1.46 -1.13 19.27
CA GLN A 149 2.41 -1.35 20.37
C GLN A 149 2.01 -2.53 21.26
N HIS A 150 0.73 -2.65 21.63
CA HIS A 150 0.23 -3.78 22.42
C HIS A 150 0.33 -5.12 21.64
N ALA A 151 -0.02 -5.14 20.35
CA ALA A 151 0.12 -6.32 19.51
C ALA A 151 1.59 -6.74 19.31
N ALA A 152 2.52 -5.78 19.28
CA ALA A 152 3.96 -6.07 19.28
C ALA A 152 4.43 -6.69 20.61
N VAL A 153 3.90 -6.22 21.75
CA VAL A 153 4.21 -6.76 23.08
C VAL A 153 3.60 -8.16 23.29
N GLU A 154 2.38 -8.41 22.82
CA GLU A 154 1.72 -9.72 22.90
C GLU A 154 2.46 -10.78 22.06
N ARG A 155 2.93 -10.41 20.85
CA ARG A 155 3.80 -11.25 20.01
C ARG A 155 5.15 -11.56 20.66
N SER A 156 5.60 -10.71 21.58
CA SER A 156 6.84 -10.88 22.34
C SER A 156 6.66 -11.74 23.60
N ARG A 157 5.42 -11.98 24.04
CA ARG A 157 5.05 -12.76 25.23
C ARG A 157 4.65 -14.21 24.95
N GLN A 158 4.35 -14.57 23.69
CA GLN A 158 4.16 -15.97 23.34
C GLN A 158 5.50 -16.71 23.40
N PRO A 159 5.60 -17.83 24.14
CA PRO A 159 6.77 -18.70 24.01
C PRO A 159 6.82 -19.20 22.56
N PRO A 160 8.01 -19.36 21.97
CA PRO A 160 8.13 -19.81 20.60
C PRO A 160 7.44 -21.18 20.49
N LEU A 161 6.36 -21.24 19.72
CA LEU A 161 5.86 -22.49 19.19
C LEU A 161 6.97 -23.02 18.29
N GLU A 162 7.79 -23.91 18.86
CA GLU A 162 8.65 -24.85 18.15
C GLU A 162 7.77 -25.67 17.21
N ILE A 163 7.51 -25.11 16.03
CA ILE A 163 7.29 -25.92 14.85
C ILE A 163 8.64 -25.90 14.14
N GLU A 164 9.52 -26.79 14.58
CA GLU A 164 10.59 -27.33 13.76
C GLU A 164 9.97 -28.06 12.56
N THR A 165 9.44 -27.31 11.60
CA THR A 165 9.45 -27.77 10.21
C THR A 165 10.72 -27.23 9.61
N SER A 166 11.74 -28.09 9.61
CA SER A 166 13.01 -27.92 8.93
C SER A 166 12.73 -27.52 7.47
N LEU A 167 12.87 -26.22 7.15
CA LEU A 167 13.01 -25.80 5.76
C LEU A 167 14.38 -26.30 5.29
N PRO A 168 14.48 -26.96 4.13
CA PRO A 168 15.76 -27.33 3.57
C PRO A 168 16.53 -26.05 3.20
N ASN A 169 17.70 -25.86 3.81
CA ASN A 169 18.76 -24.90 3.47
C ASN A 169 18.39 -23.82 2.44
N ALA A 170 17.81 -22.71 2.91
CA ALA A 170 17.83 -21.48 2.13
C ALA A 170 19.29 -21.01 2.06
N GLN A 171 19.92 -21.17 0.90
CA GLN A 171 21.28 -20.70 0.63
C GLN A 171 21.42 -19.25 1.09
N GLN A 172 22.40 -18.98 1.95
CA GLN A 172 22.78 -17.61 2.26
C GLN A 172 23.12 -16.92 0.93
N PRO A 173 22.48 -15.79 0.60
CA PRO A 173 22.82 -15.06 -0.61
C PRO A 173 24.27 -14.63 -0.51
N SER A 174 24.99 -14.88 -1.60
CA SER A 174 26.37 -14.47 -1.76
C SER A 174 26.51 -12.95 -1.68
N PRO A 175 27.67 -12.41 -1.26
CA PRO A 175 27.95 -10.98 -1.36
C PRO A 175 27.63 -10.44 -2.76
N GLY A 176 26.92 -9.31 -2.85
CA GLY A 176 26.50 -8.71 -4.11
C GLY A 176 25.21 -9.31 -4.71
N HIS A 177 24.50 -10.15 -3.97
CA HIS A 177 23.24 -10.74 -4.41
C HIS A 177 22.17 -9.67 -4.67
N PHE A 178 22.00 -8.72 -3.73
CA PHE A 178 20.98 -7.68 -3.88
C PHE A 178 21.32 -6.74 -5.02
N PHE A 179 22.58 -6.38 -5.18
CA PHE A 179 23.05 -5.54 -6.26
C PHE A 179 22.72 -6.15 -7.63
N LYS A 180 23.12 -7.41 -7.87
CA LYS A 180 22.81 -8.12 -9.13
C LYS A 180 21.31 -8.29 -9.36
N ARG A 181 20.56 -8.56 -8.29
CA ARG A 181 19.11 -8.74 -8.40
C ARG A 181 18.41 -7.43 -8.73
N MET A 182 18.83 -6.32 -8.10
CA MET A 182 18.30 -5.00 -8.34
C MET A 182 18.60 -4.53 -9.77
N GLU A 183 19.82 -4.77 -10.26
CA GLU A 183 20.22 -4.48 -11.65
C GLU A 183 19.23 -5.11 -12.65
N VAL A 184 18.96 -6.41 -12.52
CA VAL A 184 17.97 -7.11 -13.35
C VAL A 184 16.55 -6.53 -13.21
N LEU A 185 16.15 -6.10 -12.02
CA LEU A 185 14.82 -5.52 -11.79
C LEU A 185 14.67 -4.12 -12.39
N VAL A 186 15.74 -3.33 -12.37
CA VAL A 186 15.80 -1.99 -12.98
C VAL A 186 15.85 -2.11 -14.51
N GLU A 187 16.69 -3.00 -15.06
CA GLU A 187 16.76 -3.26 -16.51
C GLU A 187 15.41 -3.72 -17.08
N ASN A 188 14.70 -4.58 -16.35
CA ASN A 188 13.36 -5.05 -16.72
C ASN A 188 12.24 -4.04 -16.41
N ARG A 189 12.58 -2.81 -15.99
CA ARG A 189 11.64 -1.74 -15.59
C ARG A 189 10.63 -2.16 -14.52
N LYS A 190 10.94 -3.18 -13.72
CA LYS A 190 10.09 -3.63 -12.60
C LYS A 190 10.26 -2.73 -11.38
N ILE A 191 11.44 -2.13 -11.24
CA ILE A 191 11.73 -1.10 -10.24
C ILE A 191 12.17 0.15 -10.99
N ILE A 192 11.42 1.23 -10.80
CA ILE A 192 11.72 2.54 -11.36
C ILE A 192 11.94 3.48 -10.15
N LEU A 193 13.07 3.30 -9.48
CA LEU A 193 13.49 4.14 -8.37
C LEU A 193 14.93 4.61 -8.63
N PRO A 194 15.20 5.93 -8.68
CA PRO A 194 16.52 6.45 -9.02
C PRO A 194 17.65 6.05 -8.08
N ILE A 195 17.31 5.70 -6.83
CA ILE A 195 18.26 5.23 -5.81
C ILE A 195 18.25 3.71 -5.59
N ALA A 196 17.69 2.96 -6.54
CA ALA A 196 17.54 1.51 -6.42
C ALA A 196 18.88 0.81 -6.18
N MET A 197 19.94 1.24 -6.87
CA MET A 197 21.27 0.63 -6.77
C MET A 197 21.93 0.92 -5.42
N GLU A 198 21.75 2.12 -4.88
CA GLU A 198 22.24 2.51 -3.56
C GLU A 198 21.51 1.74 -2.45
N ILE A 199 20.20 1.51 -2.60
CA ILE A 199 19.44 0.62 -1.70
C ILE A 199 19.98 -0.80 -1.77
N ALA A 200 20.30 -1.30 -2.97
CA ALA A 200 20.84 -2.65 -3.14
C ALA A 200 22.22 -2.82 -2.48
N GLU A 201 23.09 -1.81 -2.61
CA GLU A 201 24.39 -1.79 -1.94
C GLU A 201 24.23 -1.75 -0.41
N ALA A 202 23.32 -0.93 0.10
CA ALA A 202 22.99 -0.88 1.52
C ALA A 202 22.45 -2.22 2.03
N LEU A 203 21.61 -2.91 1.23
CA LEU A 203 21.11 -4.25 1.54
C LEU A 203 22.23 -5.29 1.57
N ASP A 204 23.15 -5.30 0.62
CA ASP A 204 24.28 -6.24 0.62
C ASP A 204 25.21 -6.04 1.83
N LYS A 205 25.42 -4.79 2.28
CA LYS A 205 26.25 -4.47 3.46
C LYS A 205 25.56 -4.77 4.78
N THR A 206 24.24 -4.64 4.85
CA THR A 206 23.43 -4.88 6.06
C THR A 206 22.86 -6.31 6.12
N TRP A 207 23.02 -7.10 5.05
CA TRP A 207 22.58 -8.48 5.01
C TRP A 207 23.14 -9.37 6.13
N PRO A 208 24.46 -9.33 6.47
CA PRO A 208 25.03 -10.20 7.50
C PRO A 208 24.44 -9.96 8.90
N THR A 209 23.83 -8.79 9.12
CA THR A 209 23.21 -8.40 10.39
C THR A 209 21.69 -8.62 10.43
N GLY A 210 21.12 -9.13 9.33
CA GLY A 210 19.70 -9.49 9.22
C GLY A 210 18.91 -8.55 8.31
N ILE A 211 18.57 -9.08 7.15
CA ILE A 211 17.67 -8.65 6.04
C ILE A 211 16.42 -7.83 6.41
N ARG A 212 15.97 -7.84 7.66
CA ARG A 212 14.64 -7.37 8.07
C ARG A 212 14.67 -6.04 8.83
N GLN A 213 15.74 -5.26 8.70
CA GLN A 213 15.88 -4.00 9.43
C GLN A 213 15.98 -2.81 8.47
N PRO A 214 14.84 -2.23 8.03
CA PRO A 214 14.79 -0.98 7.26
C PRO A 214 15.62 0.14 7.90
N ARG A 215 15.71 0.15 9.24
CA ARG A 215 16.55 1.10 9.99
C ARG A 215 18.04 0.97 9.70
N LEU A 216 18.57 -0.25 9.53
CA LEU A 216 19.99 -0.43 9.22
C LEU A 216 20.30 -0.03 7.78
N VAL A 217 19.42 -0.40 6.85
CA VAL A 217 19.51 0.02 5.44
C VAL A 217 19.45 1.55 5.35
N TRP A 218 18.53 2.17 6.09
CA TRP A 218 18.40 3.63 6.18
C TRP A 218 19.67 4.29 6.71
N ASN A 219 20.22 3.81 7.83
CA ASN A 219 21.46 4.35 8.39
C ASN A 219 22.61 4.24 7.40
N HIS A 220 22.69 3.13 6.66
CA HIS A 220 23.72 2.95 5.65
C HIS A 220 23.55 3.93 4.47
N LEU A 221 22.32 4.20 4.03
CA LEU A 221 22.03 5.23 3.03
C LEU A 221 22.39 6.64 3.51
N LEU A 222 22.15 6.96 4.79
CA LEU A 222 22.58 8.24 5.37
C LEU A 222 24.11 8.38 5.35
N GLU A 223 24.84 7.33 5.72
CA GLU A 223 26.30 7.34 5.68
C GLU A 223 26.83 7.45 4.25
N MET A 224 26.19 6.76 3.30
CA MET A 224 26.45 6.90 1.87
C MET A 224 26.26 8.35 1.40
N ALA A 225 25.16 9.00 1.78
CA ALA A 225 24.88 10.39 1.45
C ALA A 225 25.89 11.37 2.08
N LYS A 226 26.28 11.14 3.34
CA LYS A 226 27.30 11.97 4.04
C LYS A 226 28.70 11.81 3.48
N SER A 227 29.04 10.63 2.95
CA SER A 227 30.35 10.36 2.37
C SER A 227 30.62 11.16 1.08
N GLY A 228 29.57 11.67 0.43
CA GLY A 228 29.67 12.42 -0.83
C GLY A 228 30.03 11.57 -2.05
N ASN A 229 30.19 10.25 -1.90
CA ASN A 229 30.60 9.34 -2.98
C ASN A 229 29.42 8.90 -3.87
N HIS A 230 28.18 9.23 -3.51
CA HIS A 230 26.98 8.86 -4.24
C HIS A 230 26.20 10.09 -4.68
N PHE A 231 26.34 10.45 -5.96
CA PHE A 231 25.72 11.63 -6.54
C PHE A 231 24.19 11.58 -6.60
N SER A 232 23.59 10.41 -6.37
CA SER A 232 22.13 10.21 -6.34
C SER A 232 21.52 10.42 -4.95
N LEU A 233 22.33 10.71 -3.93
CA LEU A 233 21.86 10.89 -2.55
C LEU A 233 22.34 12.23 -2.00
N ARG A 234 21.40 13.04 -1.52
CA ARG A 234 21.71 14.25 -0.76
C ARG A 234 21.23 14.10 0.67
N PHE A 235 22.14 14.29 1.60
CA PHE A 235 21.81 14.30 3.01
C PHE A 235 21.19 15.65 3.36
N THR A 236 19.96 15.62 3.89
CA THR A 236 19.28 16.81 4.39
C THR A 236 19.13 16.73 5.91
N ASP A 237 18.55 15.63 6.40
CA ASP A 237 18.27 15.39 7.83
C ASP A 237 18.33 13.87 8.13
N PRO A 238 18.62 13.42 9.36
CA PRO A 238 18.49 12.02 9.80
C PRO A 238 17.24 11.25 9.32
N ASP A 239 16.10 11.91 9.11
CA ASP A 239 14.87 11.24 8.66
C ASP A 239 14.53 11.49 7.18
N ILE A 240 15.30 12.34 6.48
CA ILE A 240 15.02 12.75 5.10
C ILE A 240 16.30 12.78 4.25
N LEU A 241 16.28 12.01 3.16
CA LEU A 241 17.23 12.08 2.06
C LEU A 241 16.58 12.80 0.88
N GLU A 242 17.35 13.57 0.14
CA GLU A 242 16.93 14.08 -1.17
C GLU A 242 17.42 13.13 -2.27
N VAL A 243 16.50 12.73 -3.14
CA VAL A 243 16.77 11.82 -4.27
C VAL A 243 16.33 12.45 -5.58
N PRO A 244 16.99 12.13 -6.71
CA PRO A 244 16.56 12.60 -8.03
C PRO A 244 15.13 12.13 -8.32
N CYS A 245 14.30 13.03 -8.83
CA CYS A 245 12.96 12.75 -9.34
C CYS A 245 12.79 13.46 -10.69
N GLY A 246 12.71 12.68 -11.78
CA GLY A 246 12.65 13.23 -13.13
C GLY A 246 13.98 13.88 -13.56
N THR A 247 13.91 14.89 -14.43
CA THR A 247 15.09 15.47 -15.07
C THR A 247 15.89 16.42 -14.18
N HIS A 248 15.25 17.18 -13.27
CA HIS A 248 15.96 18.20 -12.47
C HIS A 248 15.38 18.51 -11.06
N ILE A 249 14.48 17.68 -10.52
CA ILE A 249 13.86 17.94 -9.21
C ILE A 249 14.40 16.96 -8.18
N TRP A 250 14.90 17.48 -7.06
CA TRP A 250 15.23 16.66 -5.88
C TRP A 250 13.97 16.51 -5.03
N ALA A 251 13.58 15.27 -4.74
CA ALA A 251 12.40 14.97 -3.94
C ALA A 251 12.81 14.39 -2.58
N PRO A 252 12.07 14.70 -1.50
CA PRO A 252 12.31 14.09 -0.21
C PRO A 252 11.95 12.61 -0.26
N TYR A 253 12.87 11.79 0.21
CA TYR A 253 12.74 10.36 0.41
C TYR A 253 12.90 10.10 1.90
N THR A 254 11.92 9.45 2.51
CA THR A 254 11.88 9.23 3.96
C THR A 254 12.16 7.78 4.30
N ARG A 255 12.49 7.53 5.58
CA ARG A 255 12.64 6.17 6.09
C ARG A 255 11.37 5.32 5.88
N ASP A 256 10.21 5.93 6.01
CA ASP A 256 8.92 5.24 5.83
C ASP A 256 8.71 4.86 4.35
N ALA A 257 9.13 5.71 3.42
CA ALA A 257 9.14 5.38 1.99
C ALA A 257 10.10 4.21 1.68
N LEU A 258 11.24 4.13 2.36
CA LEU A 258 12.15 2.97 2.27
C LEU A 258 11.51 1.70 2.80
N ASP A 259 10.85 1.74 3.96
CA ASP A 259 10.18 0.56 4.53
C ASP A 259 9.07 0.06 3.59
N GLN A 260 8.24 0.98 3.07
CA GLN A 260 7.22 0.64 2.07
C GLN A 260 7.84 0.03 0.80
N PHE A 261 8.94 0.59 0.30
CA PHE A 261 9.66 0.05 -0.86
C PHE A 261 10.16 -1.37 -0.61
N LEU A 262 10.82 -1.62 0.53
CA LEU A 262 11.37 -2.93 0.88
C LEU A 262 10.26 -3.97 1.07
N ARG A 263 9.14 -3.59 1.69
CA ARG A 263 7.97 -4.46 1.84
C ARG A 263 7.36 -4.83 0.49
N ARG A 264 7.13 -3.84 -0.38
CA ARG A 264 6.54 -4.03 -1.72
C ARG A 264 7.41 -4.92 -2.60
N ASN A 265 8.74 -4.78 -2.50
CA ASN A 265 9.69 -5.50 -3.36
C ASN A 265 10.30 -6.75 -2.71
N ARG A 266 9.86 -7.12 -1.50
CA ARG A 266 10.43 -8.22 -0.70
C ARG A 266 10.53 -9.52 -1.49
N VAL A 267 9.47 -9.90 -2.20
CA VAL A 267 9.43 -11.16 -2.98
C VAL A 267 10.40 -11.12 -4.16
N HIS A 268 10.53 -9.96 -4.81
CA HIS A 268 11.42 -9.79 -5.95
C HIS A 268 12.90 -9.77 -5.54
N LEU A 269 13.21 -9.17 -4.39
CA LEU A 269 14.55 -9.03 -3.84
C LEU A 269 15.09 -10.31 -3.22
N LEU A 270 14.23 -11.14 -2.61
CA LEU A 270 14.64 -12.40 -1.98
C LEU A 270 14.63 -13.60 -2.93
N GLY A 271 14.00 -13.46 -4.11
CA GLY A 271 13.81 -14.57 -5.04
C GLY A 271 12.75 -15.56 -4.54
N ALA A 272 11.92 -16.06 -5.44
CA ALA A 272 11.26 -17.34 -5.19
C ALA A 272 12.36 -18.41 -5.21
N ASN A 273 12.39 -19.29 -4.20
CA ASN A 273 13.20 -20.50 -4.26
C ASN A 273 13.03 -21.14 -5.64
N GLY A 274 14.15 -21.37 -6.32
CA GLY A 274 14.18 -21.89 -7.67
C GLY A 274 13.41 -23.22 -7.78
N GLY A 275 12.22 -23.15 -8.36
CA GLY A 275 11.61 -24.27 -9.05
C GLY A 275 12.12 -24.31 -10.48
N ASN A 276 13.40 -24.67 -10.65
CA ASN A 276 13.92 -25.18 -11.91
C ASN A 276 14.63 -26.50 -11.60
N SER A 277 13.94 -27.59 -11.87
CA SER A 277 14.55 -28.89 -12.10
C SER A 277 13.67 -29.65 -13.09
N GLN A 278 14.17 -29.67 -14.32
CA GLN A 278 13.82 -30.52 -15.47
C GLN A 278 12.47 -30.29 -16.16
#